data_AF-A0A383WEQ8-F1
#
_entry.id   AF-A0A383WEQ8-F1
#
_cell.length_a   1.000
_cell.length_b   1.000
_cell.length_c   1.000
_cell.angle_alpha   90.00
_cell.angle_beta   90.00
_cell.angle_gamma   90.00
#
_symmetry.space_group_name_H-M   'P 1'
#
loop_
_entity.id
_entity.type
_entity.pdbx_description
1 polymer ?
#
loop_
_entity_poly.entity_id
_entity_poly.type
_entity_poly.pdbx_seq_one_letter_code
_entity_poly.pdbx_strand_id
1 'polypeptide(L)'
;MAELDAPDLDKDQMYELLEATFAAGAWSLLDVCCMCASSKLLRSAWLQLLRQQPKPAWLLAAVADAAHAKTLPLRVKANAVMHWLLNSLPEARLAEHPSIPAGLLAIPRMPENVAKEMYKLGIRVPYKNIVAAARLGVEGVETWIIVKSFLGLADDIPHLIKNLYNGSAGNTATWDDIGQIDDASLCDVLYLSINGNNRSTPRAVNRLACTSRSTAQLSTSEVLDLLRTAVERGHTYALSSILLRLGILSCVAELTPEQLLPVMKRAIVLDASTSCRTFDDSSPGYTDVPCYHLFGVLPLPAVQQLPADAVAALMSMALEVAACGNLKALCKLPAAKHIGPAQLSSIVVAAAAKEDDDSLKLLAEAAAFQQLQPAAAAAALQAAVRAGSTDLLTLLLNSTAVAAADDVLVPALVLAMTVHQYKLSAQQVLSALLDKAGVSMTLAPVAVEAAPFSADGCCQVLAAALEGGNIKAFQRPWKLPAADTMQGKQLEHLLRCAAAAALPPCGGPCIKDLHGLWTAT
;
A
#
# COMPACT_ATOMS: atom_id res chain seq x y z
N MET A 1 -14.20 -43.49 -32.39
CA MET A 1 -12.85 -42.97 -32.68
C MET A 1 -12.45 -43.53 -34.03
N ALA A 2 -12.48 -42.71 -35.07
CA ALA A 2 -11.92 -43.08 -36.36
C ALA A 2 -10.39 -43.00 -36.24
N GLU A 3 -9.69 -44.07 -36.57
CA GLU A 3 -8.25 -44.02 -36.87
C GLU A 3 -8.09 -43.11 -38.09
N LEU A 4 -7.72 -41.86 -37.85
CA LEU A 4 -7.17 -41.01 -38.89
C LEU A 4 -5.77 -41.56 -39.19
N ASP A 5 -5.58 -42.12 -40.38
CA ASP A 5 -4.27 -42.46 -40.94
C ASP A 5 -3.40 -41.19 -40.93
N ALA A 6 -2.58 -41.05 -39.89
CA ALA A 6 -1.62 -39.97 -39.82
C ALA A 6 -0.57 -40.19 -40.91
N PRO A 7 -0.26 -39.18 -41.74
CA PRO A 7 0.77 -39.32 -42.76
C PRO A 7 2.11 -39.73 -42.13
N ASP A 8 2.79 -40.69 -42.75
CA ASP A 8 4.14 -41.16 -42.39
C ASP A 8 5.12 -40.00 -42.59
N LEU A 9 5.22 -39.13 -41.58
CA LEU A 9 6.22 -38.06 -41.51
C LEU A 9 7.60 -38.70 -41.32
N ASP A 10 8.49 -38.46 -42.27
CA ASP A 10 9.88 -38.88 -42.12
C ASP A 10 10.59 -38.08 -41.00
N LYS A 11 11.77 -38.56 -40.59
CA LYS A 11 12.51 -37.99 -39.46
C LYS A 11 12.93 -36.53 -39.71
N ASP A 12 13.16 -36.14 -40.96
CA ASP A 12 13.67 -34.81 -41.33
C ASP A 12 12.53 -33.80 -41.36
N GLN A 13 11.36 -34.17 -41.91
CA GLN A 13 10.13 -33.36 -41.86
C GLN A 13 9.68 -33.09 -40.41
N MET A 14 9.83 -34.10 -39.54
CA MET A 14 9.54 -33.94 -38.12
C MET A 14 10.52 -33.02 -37.44
N TYR A 15 11.81 -33.08 -37.78
CA TYR A 15 12.80 -32.14 -37.26
C TYR A 15 12.48 -30.70 -37.69
N GLU A 16 12.17 -30.46 -38.97
CA GLU A 16 11.81 -29.13 -39.48
C GLU A 16 10.55 -28.58 -38.80
N LEU A 17 9.54 -29.43 -38.59
CA LEU A 17 8.32 -29.04 -37.87
C LEU A 17 8.63 -28.65 -36.42
N LEU A 18 9.44 -29.45 -35.71
CA LEU A 18 9.84 -29.17 -34.34
C LEU A 18 10.66 -27.87 -34.23
N GLU A 19 11.56 -27.62 -35.19
CA GLU A 19 12.35 -26.39 -35.22
C GLU A 19 11.45 -25.18 -35.48
N ALA A 20 10.50 -25.27 -36.43
CA ALA A 20 9.58 -24.20 -36.77
C ALA A 20 8.60 -23.87 -35.63
N THR A 21 7.98 -24.87 -35.00
CA THR A 21 7.06 -24.65 -33.87
C THR A 21 7.78 -24.08 -32.65
N PHE A 22 9.03 -24.50 -32.43
CA PHE A 22 9.83 -23.98 -31.33
C PHE A 22 10.34 -22.56 -31.60
N ALA A 23 10.78 -22.25 -32.82
CA ALA A 23 11.14 -20.90 -33.23
C ALA A 23 9.94 -19.92 -33.11
N ALA A 24 8.72 -20.42 -33.31
CA ALA A 24 7.49 -19.67 -33.09
C ALA A 24 7.11 -19.51 -31.61
N GLY A 25 7.83 -20.11 -30.66
CA GLY A 25 7.52 -20.08 -29.24
C GLY A 25 6.21 -20.81 -28.88
N ALA A 26 5.75 -21.73 -29.73
CA ALA A 26 4.44 -22.36 -29.60
C ALA A 26 4.35 -23.41 -28.47
N TRP A 27 5.50 -23.89 -27.97
CA TRP A 27 5.54 -24.94 -26.95
C TRP A 27 6.41 -24.54 -25.76
N SER A 28 5.92 -24.87 -24.56
CA SER A 28 6.77 -24.86 -23.38
C SER A 28 7.73 -26.04 -23.41
N LEU A 29 8.84 -25.93 -22.69
CA LEU A 29 9.77 -27.05 -22.55
C LEU A 29 9.11 -28.26 -21.86
N LEU A 30 8.12 -28.01 -21.00
CA LEU A 30 7.34 -29.06 -20.38
C LEU A 30 6.55 -29.86 -21.42
N ASP A 31 5.95 -29.20 -22.41
CA ASP A 31 5.25 -29.84 -23.53
C ASP A 31 6.21 -30.70 -24.35
N VAL A 32 7.41 -30.17 -24.61
CA VAL A 32 8.49 -30.90 -25.29
C VAL A 32 8.87 -32.17 -24.55
N CYS A 33 9.01 -32.11 -23.23
CA CYS A 33 9.32 -33.29 -22.43
C CYS A 33 8.17 -34.29 -22.38
N CYS A 34 6.92 -33.83 -22.31
CA CYS A 34 5.74 -34.71 -22.41
C CYS A 34 5.68 -35.41 -23.77
N MET A 35 6.01 -34.73 -24.86
CA MET A 35 6.11 -35.32 -26.19
C MET A 35 7.25 -36.34 -26.30
N CYS A 36 8.44 -36.02 -25.75
CA CYS A 36 9.59 -36.92 -25.72
C CYS A 36 9.31 -38.20 -24.90
N ALA A 37 8.47 -38.12 -23.87
CA ALA A 37 8.03 -39.28 -23.10
C ALA A 37 7.04 -40.17 -23.89
N SER A 38 6.31 -39.57 -24.83
CA SER A 38 5.24 -40.24 -25.58
C SER A 38 5.71 -40.91 -26.87
N SER A 39 6.84 -40.47 -27.46
CA SER A 39 7.37 -41.04 -28.72
C SER A 39 8.90 -41.09 -28.74
N LYS A 40 9.44 -42.29 -29.06
CA LYS A 40 10.89 -42.49 -29.26
C LYS A 40 11.45 -41.67 -30.43
N LEU A 41 10.65 -41.50 -31.48
CA LEU A 41 11.04 -40.76 -32.68
C LEU A 41 11.15 -39.26 -32.36
N LEU A 42 10.13 -38.70 -31.72
CA LEU A 42 10.16 -37.30 -31.23
C LEU A 42 11.33 -37.09 -30.27
N ARG A 43 11.55 -38.00 -29.33
CA ARG A 43 12.70 -37.93 -28.41
C ARG A 43 14.03 -37.90 -29.16
N SER A 44 14.21 -38.74 -30.19
CA SER A 44 15.44 -38.76 -30.97
C SER A 44 15.63 -37.47 -31.77
N ALA A 45 14.58 -36.96 -32.41
CA ALA A 45 14.61 -35.72 -33.18
C ALA A 45 14.94 -34.52 -32.26
N TRP A 46 14.31 -34.48 -31.09
CA TRP A 46 14.61 -33.47 -30.06
C TRP A 46 16.05 -33.53 -29.57
N LEU A 47 16.56 -34.71 -29.22
CA LEU A 47 17.96 -34.83 -28.78
C LEU A 47 18.93 -34.40 -29.88
N GLN A 48 18.60 -34.64 -31.15
CA GLN A 48 19.41 -34.19 -32.27
C GLN A 48 19.39 -32.65 -32.40
N LEU A 49 18.21 -32.02 -32.32
CA LEU A 49 18.06 -30.56 -32.33
C LEU A 49 18.83 -29.92 -31.16
N LEU A 50 18.67 -30.48 -29.96
CA LEU A 50 19.31 -29.98 -28.75
C LEU A 50 20.85 -30.07 -28.82
N ARG A 51 21.40 -31.12 -29.45
CA ARG A 51 22.85 -31.27 -29.66
C ARG A 51 23.40 -30.32 -30.70
N GLN A 52 22.63 -30.03 -31.75
CA GLN A 52 23.07 -29.16 -32.84
C GLN A 52 23.04 -27.69 -32.47
N GLN A 53 22.07 -27.27 -31.65
CA GLN A 53 21.92 -25.87 -31.24
C GLN A 53 21.69 -25.75 -29.73
N PRO A 54 22.63 -26.09 -28.85
CA PRO A 54 22.41 -25.96 -27.41
C PRO A 54 22.20 -24.49 -27.04
N LYS A 55 20.95 -24.08 -26.80
CA LYS A 55 20.62 -22.72 -26.38
C LYS A 55 20.48 -22.66 -24.85
N PRO A 56 21.33 -21.90 -24.15
CA PRO A 56 21.25 -21.71 -22.69
C PRO A 56 19.85 -21.28 -22.21
N ALA A 57 19.12 -20.52 -23.04
CA ALA A 57 17.76 -20.07 -22.77
C ALA A 57 16.79 -21.22 -22.45
N TRP A 58 16.98 -22.41 -23.03
CA TRP A 58 16.11 -23.55 -22.76
C TRP A 58 16.25 -24.06 -21.34
N LEU A 59 17.49 -24.21 -20.87
CA LEU A 59 17.75 -24.59 -19.49
C LEU A 59 17.19 -23.52 -18.54
N LEU A 60 17.40 -22.24 -18.83
CA LEU A 60 16.88 -21.15 -18.00
C LEU A 60 15.36 -21.14 -17.92
N ALA A 61 14.66 -21.40 -19.04
CA ALA A 61 13.21 -21.53 -19.06
C ALA A 61 12.74 -22.73 -18.21
N ALA A 62 13.37 -23.89 -18.34
CA ALA A 62 13.08 -25.08 -17.53
C ALA A 62 13.14 -24.78 -16.02
N VAL A 63 14.17 -24.03 -15.64
CA VAL A 63 14.44 -23.70 -14.24
C VAL A 63 13.48 -22.65 -13.74
N ALA A 64 13.14 -21.66 -14.56
CA ALA A 64 12.12 -20.68 -14.24
C ALA A 64 10.76 -21.37 -14.01
N ASP A 65 10.40 -22.34 -14.85
CA ASP A 65 9.17 -23.14 -14.67
C ASP A 65 9.22 -23.94 -13.36
N ALA A 66 10.36 -24.54 -13.02
CA ALA A 66 10.55 -25.26 -11.76
C ALA A 66 10.47 -24.34 -10.54
N ALA A 67 11.08 -23.15 -10.62
CA ALA A 67 11.10 -22.17 -9.55
C ALA A 67 9.69 -21.61 -9.26
N HIS A 68 8.91 -21.33 -10.30
CA HIS A 68 7.57 -20.75 -10.19
C HIS A 68 6.44 -21.77 -10.10
N ALA A 69 6.75 -23.08 -10.08
CA ALA A 69 5.76 -24.13 -9.95
C ALA A 69 4.96 -24.00 -8.64
N LYS A 70 3.67 -23.66 -8.78
CA LYS A 70 2.71 -23.46 -7.67
C LYS A 70 2.35 -24.76 -6.95
N THR A 71 2.45 -25.90 -7.62
CA THR A 71 2.06 -27.20 -7.07
C THR A 71 3.26 -28.15 -7.02
N LEU A 72 3.27 -29.03 -6.02
CA LEU A 72 4.31 -30.04 -5.87
C LEU A 72 4.45 -30.93 -7.13
N PRO A 73 3.37 -31.43 -7.78
CA PRO A 73 3.49 -32.22 -9.00
C PRO A 73 4.15 -31.47 -10.16
N LEU A 74 3.82 -30.19 -10.37
CA LEU A 74 4.45 -29.37 -11.41
C LEU A 74 5.94 -29.18 -11.12
N ARG A 75 6.30 -28.95 -9.86
CA ARG A 75 7.70 -28.82 -9.44
C ARG A 75 8.50 -30.09 -9.69
N VAL A 76 7.94 -31.25 -9.35
CA VAL A 76 8.58 -32.56 -9.61
C VAL A 76 8.79 -32.77 -11.11
N LYS A 77 7.78 -32.46 -11.94
CA LYS A 77 7.91 -32.56 -13.40
C LYS A 77 8.99 -31.62 -13.94
N ALA A 78 8.95 -30.34 -13.57
CA ALA A 78 9.94 -29.36 -14.03
C ALA A 78 11.37 -29.71 -13.58
N ASN A 79 11.55 -30.22 -12.36
CA ASN A 79 12.84 -30.75 -11.90
C ASN A 79 13.30 -31.95 -12.75
N ALA A 80 12.40 -32.88 -13.09
CA ALA A 80 12.74 -34.01 -13.94
C ALA A 80 13.18 -33.56 -15.35
N VAL A 81 12.52 -32.54 -15.92
CA VAL A 81 12.91 -31.90 -17.19
C VAL A 81 14.31 -31.30 -17.11
N MET A 82 14.59 -30.55 -16.05
CA MET A 82 15.90 -29.96 -15.80
C MET A 82 17.01 -31.03 -15.70
N HIS A 83 16.79 -32.10 -14.92
CA HIS A 83 17.72 -33.22 -14.85
C HIS A 83 17.92 -33.89 -16.20
N TRP A 84 16.82 -34.10 -16.94
CA TRP A 84 16.88 -34.71 -18.27
C TRP A 84 17.71 -33.86 -19.23
N LEU A 85 17.51 -32.54 -19.27
CA LEU A 85 18.28 -31.64 -20.13
C LEU A 85 19.77 -31.68 -19.82
N LEU A 86 20.14 -31.56 -18.54
CA LEU A 86 21.54 -31.53 -18.11
C LEU A 86 22.25 -32.87 -18.32
N ASN A 87 21.54 -34.00 -18.12
CA ASN A 87 22.12 -35.33 -18.31
C ASN A 87 22.12 -35.80 -19.76
N SER A 88 21.20 -35.31 -20.60
CA SER A 88 21.06 -35.76 -21.99
C SER A 88 21.97 -35.00 -22.97
N LEU A 89 22.56 -33.89 -22.53
CA LEU A 89 23.42 -33.03 -23.35
C LEU A 89 24.77 -32.74 -22.68
N PRO A 90 25.54 -33.78 -22.27
CA PRO A 90 26.84 -33.56 -21.67
C PRO A 90 27.81 -32.88 -22.65
N GLU A 91 27.71 -33.17 -23.95
CA GLU A 91 28.61 -32.59 -24.97
C GLU A 91 28.40 -31.09 -25.15
N ALA A 92 27.18 -30.60 -24.89
CA ALA A 92 26.85 -29.19 -25.01
C ALA A 92 27.48 -28.33 -23.90
N ARG A 93 28.02 -28.96 -22.84
CA ARG A 93 28.61 -28.29 -21.67
C ARG A 93 27.74 -27.13 -21.17
N LEU A 94 26.41 -27.31 -21.19
CA LEU A 94 25.45 -26.26 -20.82
C LEU A 94 25.74 -25.73 -19.42
N ALA A 95 26.13 -26.61 -18.49
CA ALA A 95 26.52 -26.23 -17.13
C ALA A 95 27.70 -25.24 -17.05
N GLU A 96 28.55 -25.22 -18.08
CA GLU A 96 29.75 -24.39 -18.15
C GLU A 96 29.54 -23.13 -19.00
N HIS A 97 28.39 -23.01 -19.66
CA HIS A 97 28.13 -21.87 -20.51
C HIS A 97 28.07 -20.58 -19.66
N PRO A 98 28.83 -19.52 -20.01
CA PRO A 98 29.00 -18.34 -19.16
C PRO A 98 27.72 -17.56 -18.89
N SER A 99 26.71 -17.67 -19.76
CA SER A 99 25.40 -17.02 -19.55
C SER A 99 24.49 -17.75 -18.56
N ILE A 100 24.75 -19.02 -18.23
CA ILE A 100 23.88 -19.81 -17.36
C ILE A 100 23.88 -19.27 -15.93
N PRO A 101 25.03 -19.00 -15.27
CA PRO A 101 25.02 -18.43 -13.93
C PRO A 101 24.27 -17.09 -13.85
N ALA A 102 24.46 -16.20 -14.84
CA ALA A 102 23.76 -14.91 -14.88
C ALA A 102 22.25 -15.09 -15.09
N GLY A 103 21.84 -15.98 -16.00
CA GLY A 103 20.43 -16.26 -16.24
C GLY A 103 19.74 -16.93 -15.05
N LEU A 104 20.41 -17.85 -14.36
CA LEU A 104 19.89 -18.51 -13.15
C LEU A 104 19.70 -17.52 -12.01
N LEU A 105 20.64 -16.59 -11.86
CA LEU A 105 20.57 -15.53 -10.88
C LEU A 105 19.53 -14.46 -11.19
N ALA A 106 19.04 -14.37 -12.42
CA ALA A 106 17.93 -13.49 -12.80
C ALA A 106 16.56 -14.06 -12.44
N ILE A 107 16.47 -15.34 -12.05
CA ILE A 107 15.22 -15.99 -11.64
C ILE A 107 14.96 -15.63 -10.16
N PRO A 108 13.92 -14.84 -9.85
CA PRO A 108 13.64 -14.43 -8.48
C PRO A 108 13.16 -15.62 -7.65
N ARG A 109 13.43 -15.58 -6.35
CA ARG A 109 12.96 -16.57 -5.35
C ARG A 109 13.30 -18.01 -5.71
N MET A 110 14.50 -18.23 -6.23
CA MET A 110 15.00 -19.58 -6.56
C MET A 110 14.79 -20.55 -5.38
N PRO A 111 14.07 -21.67 -5.54
CA PRO A 111 13.92 -22.64 -4.46
C PRO A 111 15.25 -23.33 -4.11
N GLU A 112 15.49 -23.54 -2.82
CA GLU A 112 16.74 -24.13 -2.31
C GLU A 112 17.01 -25.52 -2.91
N ASN A 113 15.98 -26.35 -3.04
CA ASN A 113 16.11 -27.68 -3.63
C ASN A 113 16.53 -27.62 -5.11
N VAL A 114 16.01 -26.65 -5.88
CA VAL A 114 16.37 -26.47 -7.29
C VAL A 114 17.82 -26.00 -7.40
N ALA A 115 18.21 -24.97 -6.64
CA ALA A 115 19.59 -24.51 -6.60
C ALA A 115 20.57 -25.62 -6.17
N LYS A 116 20.19 -26.46 -5.20
CA LYS A 116 20.99 -27.61 -4.73
C LYS A 116 21.20 -28.66 -5.81
N GLU A 117 20.15 -29.01 -6.55
CA GLU A 117 20.28 -29.92 -7.68
C GLU A 117 21.18 -29.34 -8.78
N MET A 118 21.11 -28.03 -9.05
CA MET A 118 22.01 -27.40 -10.02
C MET A 118 23.49 -27.49 -9.66
N TYR A 119 23.82 -27.28 -8.39
CA TYR A 119 25.20 -27.45 -7.92
C TYR A 119 25.68 -28.90 -8.02
N LYS A 120 24.80 -29.88 -7.74
CA LYS A 120 25.12 -31.30 -7.91
C LYS A 120 25.36 -31.67 -9.37
N LEU A 121 24.64 -31.02 -10.29
CA LEU A 121 24.80 -31.16 -11.74
C LEU A 121 25.99 -30.36 -12.30
N GLY A 122 26.86 -29.83 -11.43
CA GLY A 122 28.12 -29.19 -11.83
C GLY A 122 28.02 -27.71 -12.15
N ILE A 123 26.83 -27.10 -12.10
CA ILE A 123 26.69 -25.66 -12.30
C ILE A 123 27.34 -24.94 -11.11
N ARG A 124 28.15 -23.92 -11.40
CA ARG A 124 28.82 -23.10 -10.39
C ARG A 124 28.39 -21.66 -10.55
N VAL A 125 27.92 -21.06 -9.44
CA VAL A 125 27.57 -19.64 -9.38
C VAL A 125 28.61 -18.94 -8.51
N PRO A 126 29.52 -18.12 -9.09
CA PRO A 126 30.51 -17.37 -8.34
C PRO A 126 29.85 -16.36 -7.40
N TYR A 127 30.42 -16.16 -6.21
CA TYR A 127 29.88 -15.22 -5.21
C TYR A 127 29.70 -13.79 -5.76
N LYS A 128 30.68 -13.29 -6.52
CA LYS A 128 30.61 -11.98 -7.18
C LYS A 128 29.38 -11.81 -8.09
N ASN A 129 28.93 -12.89 -8.73
CA ASN A 129 27.74 -12.85 -9.58
C ASN A 129 26.46 -12.80 -8.73
N ILE A 130 26.44 -13.51 -7.59
CA ILE A 130 25.32 -13.46 -6.63
C ILE A 130 25.15 -12.03 -6.11
N VAL A 131 26.24 -11.39 -5.70
CA VAL A 131 26.26 -9.99 -5.26
C VAL A 131 25.79 -9.05 -6.38
N ALA A 132 26.29 -9.23 -7.60
CA ALA A 132 25.85 -8.41 -8.74
C ALA A 132 24.34 -8.53 -8.98
N ALA A 133 23.78 -9.74 -8.89
CA ALA A 133 22.34 -9.96 -8.99
C ALA A 133 21.56 -9.33 -7.83
N ALA A 134 22.10 -9.37 -6.60
CA ALA A 134 21.53 -8.69 -5.44
C ALA A 134 21.49 -7.16 -5.66
N ARG A 135 22.56 -6.58 -6.21
CA ARG A 135 22.61 -5.15 -6.58
C ARG A 135 21.63 -4.78 -7.67
N LEU A 136 21.31 -5.71 -8.58
CA LEU A 136 20.23 -5.57 -9.57
C LEU A 136 18.83 -5.80 -8.97
N GLY A 137 18.71 -6.00 -7.66
CA GLY A 137 17.44 -6.15 -6.96
C GLY A 137 16.77 -7.51 -7.16
N VAL A 138 17.50 -8.54 -7.59
CA VAL A 138 16.91 -9.88 -7.78
C VAL A 138 16.65 -10.52 -6.42
N GLU A 139 15.40 -10.93 -6.20
CA GLU A 139 14.93 -11.50 -4.94
C GLU A 139 15.44 -12.93 -4.72
N GLY A 140 15.76 -13.28 -3.47
CA GLY A 140 16.03 -14.66 -3.08
C GLY A 140 17.40 -15.19 -3.50
N VAL A 141 18.33 -14.32 -3.91
CA VAL A 141 19.67 -14.70 -4.37
C VAL A 141 20.54 -15.31 -3.28
N GLU A 142 20.24 -15.06 -2.01
CA GLU A 142 20.88 -15.68 -0.85
C GLU A 142 20.73 -17.19 -0.81
N THR A 143 19.72 -17.75 -1.48
CA THR A 143 19.53 -19.20 -1.59
C THR A 143 20.78 -19.87 -2.18
N TRP A 144 21.45 -19.21 -3.12
CA TRP A 144 22.69 -19.71 -3.71
C TRP A 144 23.84 -19.74 -2.70
N ILE A 145 23.89 -18.80 -1.75
CA ILE A 145 24.88 -18.75 -0.66
C ILE A 145 24.63 -19.90 0.32
N ILE A 146 23.37 -20.08 0.73
CA ILE A 146 22.94 -21.14 1.65
C ILE A 146 23.31 -22.51 1.07
N VAL A 147 22.93 -22.78 -0.17
CA VAL A 147 23.20 -24.06 -0.84
C VAL A 147 24.70 -24.30 -1.02
N LYS A 148 25.44 -23.29 -1.48
CA LYS A 148 26.89 -23.41 -1.70
C LYS A 148 27.62 -23.72 -0.40
N SER A 149 27.18 -23.09 0.70
CA SER A 149 27.74 -23.31 2.04
C SER A 149 27.37 -24.69 2.59
N PHE A 150 26.12 -25.12 2.43
CA PHE A 150 25.66 -26.47 2.81
C PHE A 150 26.44 -27.58 2.08
N LEU A 151 26.80 -27.38 0.81
CA LEU A 151 27.56 -28.35 0.02
C LEU A 151 29.07 -28.30 0.25
N GLY A 152 29.57 -27.41 1.11
CA GLY A 152 31.01 -27.24 1.33
C GLY A 152 31.75 -26.68 0.10
N LEU A 153 31.06 -25.96 -0.78
CA LEU A 153 31.61 -25.40 -2.02
C LEU A 153 31.85 -23.89 -1.92
N ALA A 154 31.79 -23.32 -0.72
CA ALA A 154 31.71 -21.88 -0.51
C ALA A 154 33.07 -21.19 -0.38
N ASP A 155 34.13 -21.72 -0.98
CA ASP A 155 35.50 -21.21 -0.79
C ASP A 155 35.69 -19.73 -1.17
N ASP A 156 34.88 -19.23 -2.11
CA ASP A 156 34.86 -17.84 -2.57
C ASP A 156 33.89 -16.93 -1.79
N ILE A 157 33.14 -17.45 -0.81
CA ILE A 157 32.22 -16.67 0.01
C ILE A 157 32.95 -16.14 1.25
N PRO A 158 32.90 -14.83 1.55
CA PRO A 158 33.45 -14.29 2.80
C PRO A 158 32.88 -14.99 4.03
N HIS A 159 33.73 -15.23 5.04
CA HIS A 159 33.35 -15.98 6.25
C HIS A 159 32.14 -15.36 6.99
N LEU A 160 32.12 -14.03 7.07
CA LEU A 160 30.98 -13.24 7.58
C LEU A 160 29.65 -13.65 6.92
N ILE A 161 29.64 -13.71 5.59
CA ILE A 161 28.44 -14.02 4.79
C ILE A 161 28.01 -15.46 5.03
N LYS A 162 28.95 -16.41 5.08
CA LYS A 162 28.65 -17.81 5.42
C LYS A 162 27.94 -17.90 6.77
N ASN A 163 28.48 -17.22 7.79
CA ASN A 163 27.92 -17.23 9.14
C ASN A 163 26.52 -16.62 9.18
N LEU A 164 26.29 -15.52 8.46
CA LEU A 164 25.01 -14.84 8.40
C LEU A 164 23.90 -15.74 7.81
N TYR A 165 24.21 -16.55 6.79
CA TYR A 165 23.21 -17.31 6.03
C TYR A 165 23.12 -18.80 6.39
N ASN A 166 24.08 -19.39 7.11
CA ASN A 166 24.06 -20.81 7.49
C ASN A 166 23.05 -21.19 8.58
N GLY A 167 22.06 -20.33 8.88
CA GLY A 167 20.87 -20.73 9.65
C GLY A 167 21.10 -21.07 11.13
N SER A 168 22.32 -20.97 11.65
CA SER A 168 22.60 -21.06 13.09
C SER A 168 22.25 -19.76 13.82
N ALA A 169 21.23 -19.04 13.34
CA ALA A 169 20.74 -17.79 13.95
C ALA A 169 20.02 -18.01 15.29
N GLY A 170 19.77 -19.27 15.66
CA GLY A 170 19.38 -19.68 17.02
C GLY A 170 20.57 -19.87 17.96
N ASN A 171 21.78 -20.05 17.43
CA ASN A 171 22.99 -20.07 18.26
C ASN A 171 23.44 -18.63 18.48
N THR A 172 23.58 -18.30 19.75
CA THR A 172 24.25 -17.11 20.29
C THR A 172 25.75 -17.13 19.96
N ALA A 173 26.14 -17.48 18.73
CA ALA A 173 27.50 -17.25 18.26
C ALA A 173 27.77 -15.77 18.52
N THR A 174 28.67 -15.53 19.47
CA THR A 174 29.00 -14.22 19.98
C THR A 174 29.46 -13.42 18.78
N TRP A 175 28.79 -12.29 18.51
CA TRP A 175 29.11 -11.43 17.37
C TRP A 175 30.56 -10.93 17.38
N ASP A 176 31.25 -11.10 18.52
CA ASP A 176 32.69 -10.90 18.71
C ASP A 176 33.56 -11.79 17.81
N ASP A 177 33.08 -12.98 17.42
CA ASP A 177 33.82 -13.93 16.57
C ASP A 177 33.79 -13.55 15.08
N ILE A 178 32.99 -12.56 14.70
CA ILE A 178 32.73 -12.25 13.30
C ILE A 178 33.84 -11.38 12.66
N GLY A 179 34.79 -10.89 13.46
CA GLY A 179 35.93 -10.12 12.96
C GLY A 179 35.52 -8.75 12.40
N GLN A 180 36.51 -7.96 12.02
CA GLN A 180 36.28 -6.65 11.43
C GLN A 180 35.71 -6.82 10.00
N ILE A 181 34.56 -6.21 9.73
CA ILE A 181 33.93 -6.20 8.41
C ILE A 181 34.61 -5.12 7.58
N ASP A 182 35.17 -5.49 6.42
CA ASP A 182 35.64 -4.51 5.45
C ASP A 182 34.47 -3.81 4.76
N ASP A 183 34.69 -2.57 4.32
CA ASP A 183 33.63 -1.71 3.78
C ASP A 183 32.97 -2.29 2.51
N ALA A 184 33.72 -3.00 1.67
CA ALA A 184 33.19 -3.61 0.44
C ALA A 184 32.24 -4.78 0.78
N SER A 185 32.65 -5.63 1.73
CA SER A 185 31.81 -6.70 2.26
C SER A 185 30.54 -6.18 2.90
N LEU A 186 30.57 -5.03 3.59
CA LEU A 186 29.37 -4.45 4.19
C LEU A 186 28.31 -4.09 3.15
N CYS A 187 28.71 -3.45 2.05
CA CYS A 187 27.78 -3.12 0.96
C CYS A 187 27.12 -4.39 0.40
N ASP A 188 27.91 -5.45 0.18
CA ASP A 188 27.42 -6.73 -0.31
C ASP A 188 26.44 -7.38 0.66
N VAL A 189 26.75 -7.37 1.97
CA VAL A 189 25.85 -7.83 3.04
C VAL A 189 24.51 -7.08 2.97
N LEU A 190 24.52 -5.75 2.79
CA LEU A 190 23.29 -4.95 2.74
C LEU A 190 22.40 -5.38 1.57
N TYR A 191 22.93 -5.41 0.34
CA TYR A 191 22.18 -5.81 -0.84
C TYR A 191 21.65 -7.25 -0.73
N LEU A 192 22.49 -8.19 -0.24
CA LEU A 192 22.06 -9.57 -0.03
C LEU A 192 20.98 -9.68 1.04
N SER A 193 21.06 -8.89 2.11
CA SER A 193 20.09 -8.96 3.20
C SER A 193 18.73 -8.40 2.81
N ILE A 194 18.71 -7.29 2.07
CA ILE A 194 17.47 -6.62 1.65
C ILE A 194 16.79 -7.37 0.51
N ASN A 195 17.53 -8.06 -0.34
CA ASN A 195 16.93 -8.92 -1.37
C ASN A 195 16.60 -10.33 -0.85
N GLY A 196 16.86 -10.60 0.43
CA GLY A 196 16.63 -11.88 1.06
C GLY A 196 15.15 -12.22 1.22
N ASN A 197 14.78 -13.48 1.01
CA ASN A 197 13.45 -14.01 1.34
C ASN A 197 13.21 -14.08 2.86
N ASN A 198 14.28 -14.09 3.65
CA ASN A 198 14.21 -14.23 5.10
C ASN A 198 14.20 -12.87 5.82
N ARG A 199 13.05 -12.53 6.43
CA ARG A 199 12.87 -11.31 7.23
C ARG A 199 13.81 -11.20 8.43
N SER A 200 14.38 -12.31 8.92
CA SER A 200 15.34 -12.26 10.04
C SER A 200 16.73 -11.79 9.63
N THR A 201 17.10 -11.94 8.35
CA THR A 201 18.44 -11.58 7.86
C THR A 201 18.71 -10.08 8.00
N PRO A 202 17.84 -9.16 7.54
CA PRO A 202 18.04 -7.72 7.80
C PRO A 202 18.17 -7.38 9.28
N ARG A 203 17.49 -8.10 10.18
CA ARG A 203 17.61 -7.88 11.65
C ARG A 203 18.97 -8.32 12.17
N ALA A 204 19.51 -9.43 11.66
CA ALA A 204 20.85 -9.89 11.98
C ALA A 204 21.90 -8.89 11.47
N VAL A 205 21.74 -8.37 10.25
CA VAL A 205 22.60 -7.30 9.71
C VAL A 205 22.50 -6.02 10.54
N ASN A 206 21.31 -5.67 11.04
CA ASN A 206 21.17 -4.54 11.96
C ASN A 206 21.99 -4.73 13.26
N ARG A 207 22.09 -5.95 13.78
CA ARG A 207 22.95 -6.23 14.94
C ARG A 207 24.43 -6.12 14.58
N LEU A 208 24.83 -6.62 13.42
CA LEU A 208 26.20 -6.45 12.88
C LEU A 208 26.59 -4.97 12.74
N ALA A 209 25.66 -4.16 12.25
CA ALA A 209 25.86 -2.72 12.11
C ALA A 209 26.10 -2.02 13.46
N CYS A 210 25.61 -2.58 14.58
CA CYS A 210 25.84 -2.01 15.91
C CYS A 210 27.26 -2.23 16.42
N THR A 211 27.89 -3.33 16.01
CA THR A 211 29.21 -3.75 16.50
C THR A 211 30.32 -3.29 15.56
N SER A 212 30.01 -3.06 14.29
CA SER A 212 30.98 -2.57 13.31
C SER A 212 31.32 -1.09 13.54
N ARG A 213 32.63 -0.79 13.62
CA ARG A 213 33.16 0.58 13.56
C ARG A 213 33.50 1.01 12.12
N SER A 214 33.05 0.25 11.13
CA SER A 214 33.30 0.57 9.72
C SER A 214 32.71 1.93 9.37
N THR A 215 33.50 2.73 8.64
CA THR A 215 33.09 4.01 8.04
C THR A 215 32.75 3.81 6.57
N ALA A 216 32.11 2.69 6.22
CA ALA A 216 31.81 2.36 4.84
C ALA A 216 31.14 3.55 4.14
N GLN A 217 31.81 4.05 3.11
CA GLN A 217 31.33 5.15 2.29
C GLN A 217 30.38 4.58 1.24
N LEU A 218 29.09 4.55 1.54
CA LEU A 218 28.07 4.34 0.50
C LEU A 218 27.84 5.65 -0.23
N SER A 219 27.83 5.62 -1.56
CA SER A 219 27.41 6.80 -2.33
C SER A 219 25.94 7.12 -2.07
N THR A 220 25.56 8.40 -2.23
CA THR A 220 24.15 8.84 -2.13
C THR A 220 23.23 8.03 -3.05
N SER A 221 23.70 7.68 -4.25
CA SER A 221 22.96 6.83 -5.20
C SER A 221 22.74 5.40 -4.69
N GLU A 222 23.77 4.78 -4.09
CA GLU A 222 23.64 3.43 -3.53
C GLU A 222 22.67 3.41 -2.34
N VAL A 223 22.71 4.44 -1.48
CA VAL A 223 21.75 4.57 -0.38
C VAL A 223 20.32 4.69 -0.92
N LEU A 224 20.10 5.48 -1.97
CA LEU A 224 18.78 5.61 -2.60
C LEU A 224 18.30 4.29 -3.22
N ASP A 225 19.17 3.54 -3.89
CA ASP A 225 18.81 2.26 -4.50
C ASP A 225 18.54 1.19 -3.45
N LEU A 226 19.30 1.16 -2.36
CA LEU A 226 19.02 0.32 -1.19
C LEU A 226 17.67 0.68 -0.56
N LEU A 227 17.36 1.97 -0.38
CA LEU A 227 16.08 2.44 0.16
C LEU A 227 14.90 2.06 -0.72
N ARG A 228 15.01 2.23 -2.05
CA ARG A 228 13.99 1.79 -3.00
C ARG A 228 13.78 0.29 -2.91
N THR A 229 14.85 -0.48 -2.93
CA THR A 229 14.78 -1.95 -2.83
C THR A 229 14.16 -2.37 -1.50
N ALA A 230 14.55 -1.76 -0.38
CA ALA A 230 13.96 -2.07 0.93
C ALA A 230 12.48 -1.71 1.02
N VAL A 231 12.03 -0.66 0.32
CA VAL A 231 10.61 -0.34 0.15
C VAL A 231 9.89 -1.42 -0.66
N GLU A 232 10.42 -1.83 -1.81
CA GLU A 232 9.80 -2.90 -2.63
C GLU A 232 9.73 -4.25 -1.89
N ARG A 233 10.66 -4.50 -0.97
CA ARG A 233 10.79 -5.79 -0.27
C ARG A 233 10.16 -5.80 1.13
N GLY A 234 9.69 -4.67 1.64
CA GLY A 234 9.16 -4.59 3.02
C GLY A 234 10.22 -4.75 4.11
N HIS A 235 11.43 -4.26 3.85
CA HIS A 235 12.56 -4.27 4.78
C HIS A 235 12.99 -2.87 5.22
N THR A 236 12.16 -1.84 5.00
CA THR A 236 12.50 -0.43 5.27
C THR A 236 12.94 -0.18 6.70
N TYR A 237 12.25 -0.74 7.70
CA TYR A 237 12.62 -0.56 9.11
C TYR A 237 14.02 -1.09 9.40
N ALA A 238 14.36 -2.27 8.88
CA ALA A 238 15.66 -2.86 9.10
C ALA A 238 16.75 -2.03 8.42
N LEU A 239 16.56 -1.64 7.16
CA LEU A 239 17.51 -0.80 6.44
C LEU A 239 17.71 0.54 7.14
N SER A 240 16.64 1.24 7.51
CA SER A 240 16.78 2.55 8.15
C SER A 240 17.43 2.47 9.51
N SER A 241 17.16 1.41 10.28
CA SER A 241 17.88 1.16 11.53
C SER A 241 19.37 0.93 11.27
N ILE A 242 19.71 0.17 10.21
CA ILE A 242 21.10 -0.08 9.81
C ILE A 242 21.78 1.24 9.40
N LEU A 243 21.16 2.03 8.51
CA LEU A 243 21.72 3.29 8.02
C LEU A 243 21.96 4.30 9.15
N LEU A 244 21.03 4.41 10.10
CA LEU A 244 21.20 5.29 11.27
C LEU A 244 22.33 4.82 12.19
N ARG A 245 22.51 3.50 12.34
CA ARG A 245 23.51 2.92 13.27
C ARG A 245 24.92 2.88 12.71
N LEU A 246 25.07 2.67 11.41
CA LEU A 246 26.39 2.61 10.75
C LEU A 246 27.10 3.97 10.71
N GLY A 247 26.51 5.04 11.24
CA GLY A 247 27.13 6.36 11.19
C GLY A 247 27.31 6.88 9.77
N ILE A 248 26.61 6.29 8.78
CA ILE A 248 26.47 6.77 7.38
C ILE A 248 25.56 8.01 7.37
N LEU A 249 25.57 8.77 8.47
CA LEU A 249 24.84 10.02 8.63
C LEU A 249 25.34 11.06 7.65
N SER A 250 26.61 11.02 7.22
CA SER A 250 27.11 11.93 6.19
C SER A 250 26.34 11.74 4.87
N CYS A 251 26.32 10.53 4.32
CA CYS A 251 25.66 10.27 3.04
C CYS A 251 24.13 10.35 3.15
N VAL A 252 23.56 9.98 4.31
CA VAL A 252 22.13 10.14 4.60
C VAL A 252 21.75 11.61 4.78
N ALA A 253 22.65 12.45 5.31
CA ALA A 253 22.43 13.90 5.41
C ALA A 253 22.57 14.61 4.05
N GLU A 254 23.30 14.02 3.10
CA GLU A 254 23.38 14.49 1.71
C GLU A 254 22.13 14.18 0.89
N LEU A 255 21.23 13.30 1.39
CA LEU A 255 19.96 13.05 0.72
C LEU A 255 19.12 14.33 0.74
N THR A 256 18.57 14.67 -0.43
CA THR A 256 17.64 15.79 -0.55
C THR A 256 16.19 15.30 -0.35
N PRO A 257 15.29 16.16 0.15
CA PRO A 257 13.87 15.82 0.24
C PRO A 257 13.29 15.36 -1.10
N GLU A 258 13.72 15.96 -2.21
CA GLU A 258 13.29 15.65 -3.57
C GLU A 258 13.67 14.23 -4.00
N GLN A 259 14.85 13.75 -3.60
CA GLN A 259 15.30 12.39 -3.89
C GLN A 259 14.52 11.32 -3.11
N LEU A 260 14.09 11.65 -1.89
CA LEU A 260 13.30 10.72 -1.04
C LEU A 260 11.81 10.71 -1.36
N LEU A 261 11.29 11.77 -1.96
CA LEU A 261 9.85 11.88 -2.27
C LEU A 261 9.33 10.69 -3.12
N PRO A 262 9.99 10.24 -4.20
CA PRO A 262 9.57 9.04 -4.93
C PRO A 262 9.56 7.76 -4.09
N VAL A 263 10.53 7.62 -3.19
CA VAL A 263 10.66 6.47 -2.28
C VAL A 263 9.47 6.43 -1.30
N MET A 264 9.12 7.58 -0.74
CA MET A 264 7.97 7.71 0.17
C MET A 264 6.63 7.49 -0.53
N LYS A 265 6.45 8.05 -1.73
CA LYS A 265 5.24 7.80 -2.55
C LYS A 265 5.08 6.30 -2.82
N ARG A 266 6.16 5.63 -3.20
CA ARG A 266 6.14 4.19 -3.45
C ARG A 266 5.82 3.39 -2.18
N ALA A 267 6.40 3.77 -1.04
CA ALA A 267 6.09 3.15 0.25
C ALA A 267 4.59 3.24 0.58
N ILE A 268 3.96 4.42 0.38
CA ILE A 268 2.53 4.62 0.62
C ILE A 268 1.66 3.69 -0.23
N VAL A 269 1.98 3.55 -1.52
CA VAL A 269 1.23 2.67 -2.44
C VAL A 269 1.38 1.19 -2.06
N LEU A 270 2.58 0.77 -1.66
CA LEU A 270 2.82 -0.61 -1.23
C LEU A 270 2.13 -0.93 0.09
N ASP A 271 2.17 0.00 1.07
CA ASP A 271 1.47 -0.14 2.35
C ASP A 271 -0.05 -0.36 2.16
N ALA A 272 -0.67 0.34 1.21
CA ALA A 272 -2.08 0.15 0.86
C ALA A 272 -2.36 -1.19 0.18
N SER A 273 -1.40 -1.70 -0.60
CA SER A 273 -1.54 -2.96 -1.34
C SER A 273 -1.33 -4.18 -0.43
N THR A 274 -0.51 -4.04 0.60
CA THR A 274 -0.41 -5.03 1.68
C THR A 274 -1.66 -4.93 2.51
N SER A 275 -2.71 -5.68 2.13
CA SER A 275 -3.98 -5.74 2.89
C SER A 275 -3.64 -5.85 4.36
N CYS A 276 -3.90 -4.77 5.11
CA CYS A 276 -3.82 -4.77 6.55
C CYS A 276 -4.93 -5.72 6.97
N ARG A 277 -4.60 -7.02 7.07
CA ARG A 277 -5.51 -7.99 7.69
C ARG A 277 -5.77 -7.39 9.04
N THR A 278 -6.98 -6.85 9.22
CA THR A 278 -7.45 -6.25 10.45
C THR A 278 -7.03 -7.20 11.54
N PHE A 279 -6.09 -6.75 12.37
CA PHE A 279 -5.59 -7.53 13.47
C PHE A 279 -6.82 -7.90 14.29
N ASP A 280 -7.19 -9.16 14.25
CA ASP A 280 -8.17 -9.67 15.19
C ASP A 280 -7.49 -9.54 16.55
N ASP A 281 -8.01 -8.64 17.38
CA ASP A 281 -7.43 -8.16 18.65
C ASP A 281 -7.28 -9.28 19.70
N SER A 282 -7.59 -10.51 19.31
CA SER A 282 -7.69 -11.72 20.12
C SER A 282 -6.39 -12.53 20.25
N SER A 283 -5.27 -12.13 19.62
CA SER A 283 -3.98 -12.85 19.77
C SER A 283 -2.92 -12.05 20.54
N PRO A 284 -2.83 -12.18 21.89
CA PRO A 284 -1.95 -11.38 22.75
C PRO A 284 -0.45 -11.79 22.73
N GLY A 285 0.02 -12.50 21.70
CA GLY A 285 1.34 -13.15 21.74
C GLY A 285 2.46 -12.48 20.96
N TYR A 286 2.16 -11.93 19.78
CA TYR A 286 3.16 -11.32 18.91
C TYR A 286 2.47 -10.20 18.13
N THR A 287 2.71 -8.96 18.53
CA THR A 287 2.40 -7.80 17.72
C THR A 287 3.32 -7.84 16.50
N ASP A 288 2.90 -8.55 15.46
CA ASP A 288 3.50 -8.38 14.13
C ASP A 288 3.12 -6.96 13.70
N VAL A 289 3.91 -5.99 14.15
CA VAL A 289 3.70 -4.57 13.91
C VAL A 289 3.48 -4.45 12.40
N PRO A 290 2.32 -3.91 11.97
CA PRO A 290 2.03 -3.78 10.54
C PRO A 290 3.25 -3.19 9.86
N CYS A 291 3.69 -3.82 8.79
CA CYS A 291 4.93 -3.46 8.11
C CYS A 291 4.74 -2.10 7.43
N TYR A 292 4.85 -1.02 8.19
CA TYR A 292 4.72 0.33 7.65
C TYR A 292 6.03 0.68 6.96
N HIS A 293 6.04 0.54 5.64
CA HIS A 293 7.20 0.84 4.81
C HIS A 293 7.66 2.28 5.07
N LEU A 294 6.70 3.21 5.20
CA LEU A 294 6.96 4.62 5.45
C LEU A 294 7.67 4.89 6.78
N PHE A 295 7.33 4.19 7.87
CA PHE A 295 7.92 4.43 9.19
C PHE A 295 9.43 4.19 9.24
N GLY A 296 9.94 3.31 8.38
CA GLY A 296 11.38 3.15 8.21
C GLY A 296 12.03 4.43 7.70
N VAL A 297 11.41 5.14 6.77
CA VAL A 297 12.01 6.30 6.08
C VAL A 297 11.87 7.60 6.88
N LEU A 298 10.85 7.73 7.75
CA LEU A 298 10.58 8.96 8.49
C LEU A 298 11.73 9.50 9.34
N PRO A 299 12.52 8.68 10.06
CA PRO A 299 13.63 9.19 10.88
C PRO A 299 14.78 9.81 10.08
N LEU A 300 14.80 9.69 8.74
CA LEU A 300 15.88 10.25 7.94
C LEU A 300 15.86 11.78 7.96
N PRO A 301 17.00 12.47 8.16
CA PRO A 301 17.07 13.94 8.24
C PRO A 301 16.42 14.65 7.05
N ALA A 302 16.63 14.17 5.84
CA ALA A 302 16.04 14.72 4.62
C ALA A 302 14.50 14.68 4.62
N VAL A 303 13.89 13.67 5.24
CA VAL A 303 12.43 13.59 5.40
C VAL A 303 11.92 14.61 6.41
N GLN A 304 12.70 14.85 7.48
CA GLN A 304 12.38 15.87 8.48
C GLN A 304 12.43 17.30 7.90
N GLN A 305 13.12 17.48 6.77
CA GLN A 305 13.27 18.73 6.02
C GLN A 305 12.32 18.85 4.82
N LEU A 306 11.38 17.91 4.63
CA LEU A 306 10.39 18.04 3.56
C LEU A 306 9.61 19.35 3.68
N PRO A 307 9.33 20.05 2.58
CA PRO A 307 8.48 21.22 2.63
C PRO A 307 7.03 20.82 2.91
N ALA A 308 6.25 21.74 3.47
CA ALA A 308 4.89 21.47 3.94
C ALA A 308 3.93 21.04 2.81
N ASP A 309 4.13 21.56 1.60
CA ASP A 309 3.39 21.17 0.40
C ASP A 309 3.67 19.71 -0.01
N ALA A 310 4.91 19.26 0.07
CA ALA A 310 5.26 17.86 -0.18
C ALA A 310 4.62 16.93 0.86
N VAL A 311 4.62 17.31 2.14
CA VAL A 311 3.94 16.55 3.20
C VAL A 311 2.43 16.51 2.96
N ALA A 312 1.81 17.64 2.62
CA ALA A 312 0.38 17.71 2.28
C ALA A 312 0.02 16.82 1.06
N ALA A 313 0.88 16.79 0.04
CA ALA A 313 0.69 15.90 -1.12
C ALA A 313 0.81 14.42 -0.74
N LEU A 314 1.76 14.06 0.14
CA LEU A 314 1.88 12.69 0.65
C LEU A 314 0.68 12.29 1.53
N MET A 315 0.15 13.21 2.34
CA MET A 315 -1.06 12.98 3.14
C MET A 315 -2.29 12.74 2.26
N SER A 316 -2.44 13.54 1.20
CA SER A 316 -3.50 13.37 0.20
C SER A 316 -3.39 12.00 -0.47
N MET A 317 -2.20 11.61 -0.89
CA MET A 317 -1.94 10.29 -1.47
C MET A 317 -2.25 9.16 -0.48
N ALA A 318 -1.87 9.28 0.79
CA ALA A 318 -2.15 8.28 1.81
C ALA A 318 -3.67 8.10 2.00
N LEU A 319 -4.44 9.19 2.00
CA LEU A 319 -5.91 9.12 2.01
C LEU A 319 -6.45 8.47 0.74
N GLU A 320 -5.96 8.83 -0.44
CA GLU A 320 -6.39 8.26 -1.73
C GLU A 320 -6.25 6.74 -1.76
N VAL A 321 -5.17 6.19 -1.20
CA VAL A 321 -4.95 4.74 -1.11
C VAL A 321 -5.45 4.10 0.19
N ALA A 322 -6.16 4.85 1.05
CA ALA A 322 -6.70 4.41 2.33
C ALA A 322 -5.64 3.83 3.32
N ALA A 323 -4.44 4.42 3.32
CA ALA A 323 -3.34 4.06 4.22
C ALA A 323 -3.32 4.94 5.48
N CYS A 324 -4.31 4.79 6.37
CA CYS A 324 -4.46 5.61 7.59
C CYS A 324 -3.21 5.60 8.50
N GLY A 325 -2.53 4.45 8.59
CA GLY A 325 -1.28 4.32 9.33
C GLY A 325 -0.17 5.24 8.82
N ASN A 326 -0.12 5.46 7.51
CA ASN A 326 0.82 6.39 6.89
C ASN A 326 0.45 7.84 7.15
N LEU A 327 -0.85 8.17 7.15
CA LEU A 327 -1.30 9.51 7.51
C LEU A 327 -0.87 9.86 8.95
N LYS A 328 -1.09 8.96 9.91
CA LYS A 328 -0.63 9.12 11.30
C LYS A 328 0.88 9.37 11.38
N ALA A 329 1.64 8.72 10.52
CA ALA A 329 3.09 8.85 10.46
C ALA A 329 3.51 10.22 9.86
N LEU A 330 2.83 10.66 8.81
CA LEU A 330 3.05 11.97 8.16
C LEU A 330 2.66 13.14 9.07
N CYS A 331 1.58 13.03 9.86
CA CYS A 331 1.18 14.06 10.83
C CYS A 331 2.24 14.34 11.90
N LYS A 332 3.18 13.41 12.12
CA LYS A 332 4.28 13.58 13.08
C LYS A 332 5.48 14.36 12.50
N LEU A 333 5.51 14.62 11.20
CA LEU A 333 6.61 15.36 10.58
C LEU A 333 6.58 16.84 11.00
N PRO A 334 7.74 17.49 11.20
CA PRO A 334 7.80 18.91 11.56
C PRO A 334 7.02 19.81 10.60
N ALA A 335 7.15 19.56 9.30
CA ALA A 335 6.48 20.33 8.25
C ALA A 335 4.95 20.15 8.24
N ALA A 336 4.40 19.10 8.87
CA ALA A 336 2.95 18.95 9.02
C ALA A 336 2.34 20.12 9.83
N LYS A 337 3.10 20.68 10.79
CA LYS A 337 2.68 21.85 11.58
C LYS A 337 2.61 23.14 10.75
N HIS A 338 3.27 23.15 9.60
CA HIS A 338 3.35 24.29 8.70
C HIS A 338 2.42 24.15 7.48
N ILE A 339 1.61 23.09 7.41
CA ILE A 339 0.60 22.94 6.36
C ILE A 339 -0.41 24.08 6.50
N GLY A 340 -0.56 24.86 5.43
CA GLY A 340 -1.46 25.99 5.42
C GLY A 340 -2.94 25.56 5.43
N PRO A 341 -3.86 26.41 5.89
CA PRO A 341 -5.28 26.06 5.97
C PRO A 341 -5.91 25.68 4.62
N ALA A 342 -5.47 26.29 3.51
CA ALA A 342 -5.93 25.95 2.17
C ALA A 342 -5.52 24.52 1.75
N GLN A 343 -4.29 24.11 2.05
CA GLN A 343 -3.82 22.75 1.77
C GLN A 343 -4.56 21.74 2.63
N LEU A 344 -4.65 21.99 3.94
CA LEU A 344 -5.37 21.13 4.89
C LEU A 344 -6.85 21.01 4.53
N SER A 345 -7.48 22.06 4.02
CA SER A 345 -8.87 22.07 3.56
C SER A 345 -9.16 20.98 2.52
N SER A 346 -8.28 20.82 1.53
CA SER A 346 -8.44 19.76 0.51
C SER A 346 -8.32 18.35 1.10
N ILE A 347 -7.39 18.16 2.05
CA ILE A 347 -7.13 16.88 2.73
C ILE A 347 -8.31 16.50 3.62
N VAL A 348 -8.86 17.44 4.39
CA VAL A 348 -10.01 17.24 5.28
C VAL A 348 -11.26 16.87 4.49
N VAL A 349 -11.52 17.56 3.37
CA VAL A 349 -12.66 17.23 2.49
C VAL A 349 -12.51 15.81 1.91
N ALA A 350 -11.30 15.44 1.47
CA ALA A 350 -11.03 14.11 0.95
C ALA A 350 -11.22 13.01 2.02
N ALA A 351 -10.76 13.24 3.25
CA ALA A 351 -10.94 12.31 4.37
C ALA A 351 -12.42 12.16 4.76
N ALA A 352 -13.16 13.28 4.82
CA ALA A 352 -14.60 13.26 5.10
C ALA A 352 -15.40 12.51 4.04
N ALA A 353 -15.05 12.70 2.76
CA ALA A 353 -15.70 12.01 1.63
C ALA A 353 -15.45 10.51 1.62
N LYS A 354 -14.38 10.04 2.28
CA LYS A 354 -14.04 8.62 2.43
C LYS A 354 -14.58 7.98 3.70
N GLU A 355 -15.27 8.76 4.54
CA GLU A 355 -15.80 8.29 5.84
C GLU A 355 -14.67 7.77 6.76
N ASP A 356 -13.48 8.36 6.66
CA ASP A 356 -12.28 7.95 7.42
C ASP A 356 -12.15 8.76 8.73
N ASP A 357 -12.88 8.29 9.74
CA ASP A 357 -12.98 8.92 11.07
C ASP A 357 -11.64 9.05 11.79
N ASP A 358 -10.79 8.03 11.69
CA ASP A 358 -9.48 8.02 12.33
C ASP A 358 -8.55 9.05 11.68
N SER A 359 -8.56 9.12 10.34
CA SER A 359 -7.80 10.12 9.62
C SER A 359 -8.26 11.54 9.94
N LEU A 360 -9.57 11.79 10.03
CA LEU A 360 -10.07 13.11 10.40
C LEU A 360 -9.73 13.49 11.84
N LYS A 361 -9.82 12.56 12.79
CA LYS A 361 -9.37 12.77 14.18
C LYS A 361 -7.90 13.20 14.23
N LEU A 362 -7.04 12.54 13.46
CA LEU A 362 -5.62 12.90 13.34
C LEU A 362 -5.40 14.28 12.71
N LEU A 363 -6.16 14.62 11.66
CA LEU A 363 -6.06 15.94 11.00
C LEU A 363 -6.57 17.07 11.89
N ALA A 364 -7.54 16.81 12.77
CA ALA A 364 -8.09 17.78 13.70
C ALA A 364 -7.10 18.23 14.79
N GLU A 365 -6.02 17.48 15.02
CA GLU A 365 -4.93 17.87 15.92
C GLU A 365 -4.07 19.02 15.35
N ALA A 366 -4.13 19.26 14.03
CA ALA A 366 -3.39 20.33 13.39
C ALA A 366 -4.01 21.71 13.71
N ALA A 367 -3.18 22.69 14.09
CA ALA A 367 -3.65 24.05 14.38
C ALA A 367 -4.40 24.70 13.19
N ALA A 368 -3.98 24.38 11.95
CA ALA A 368 -4.64 24.85 10.74
C ALA A 368 -6.07 24.29 10.56
N PHE A 369 -6.45 23.22 11.27
CA PHE A 369 -7.81 22.66 11.23
C PHE A 369 -8.85 23.62 11.82
N GLN A 370 -8.42 24.44 12.78
CA GLN A 370 -9.25 25.49 13.36
C GLN A 370 -9.43 26.69 12.42
N GLN A 371 -8.62 26.76 11.36
CA GLN A 371 -8.59 27.85 10.38
C GLN A 371 -9.05 27.40 8.98
N LEU A 372 -9.75 26.27 8.89
CA LEU A 372 -10.27 25.76 7.62
C LEU A 372 -11.09 26.84 6.91
N GLN A 373 -11.01 26.85 5.57
CA GLN A 373 -11.82 27.76 4.78
C GLN A 373 -13.31 27.40 4.96
N PRO A 374 -14.21 28.39 5.10
CA PRO A 374 -15.65 28.14 5.28
C PRO A 374 -16.25 27.16 4.27
N ALA A 375 -15.89 27.30 2.99
CA ALA A 375 -16.35 26.41 1.93
C ALA A 375 -15.89 24.96 2.12
N ALA A 376 -14.67 24.75 2.60
CA ALA A 376 -14.14 23.42 2.88
C ALA A 376 -14.76 22.80 4.14
N ALA A 377 -14.95 23.60 5.19
CA ALA A 377 -15.68 23.17 6.39
C ALA A 377 -17.11 22.74 6.05
N ALA A 378 -17.83 23.53 5.22
CA ALA A 378 -19.15 23.17 4.72
C ALA A 378 -19.14 21.88 3.89
N ALA A 379 -18.17 21.71 2.98
CA ALA A 379 -18.04 20.51 2.16
C ALA A 379 -17.75 19.25 3.01
N ALA A 380 -16.87 19.36 4.01
CA ALA A 380 -16.56 18.28 4.94
C ALA A 380 -17.77 17.93 5.82
N LEU A 381 -18.50 18.92 6.33
CA LEU A 381 -19.74 18.71 7.08
C LEU A 381 -20.79 17.99 6.22
N GLN A 382 -21.00 18.43 4.98
CA GLN A 382 -21.91 17.73 4.07
C GLN A 382 -21.49 16.29 3.81
N ALA A 383 -20.19 16.02 3.62
CA ALA A 383 -19.69 14.66 3.44
C ALA A 383 -19.98 13.79 4.68
N ALA A 384 -19.73 14.32 5.89
CA ALA A 384 -20.04 13.64 7.14
C ALA A 384 -21.54 13.35 7.32
N VAL A 385 -22.42 14.28 6.90
CA VAL A 385 -23.88 14.07 6.87
C VAL A 385 -24.27 12.95 5.91
N ARG A 386 -23.67 12.89 4.70
CA ARG A 386 -23.95 11.81 3.72
C ARG A 386 -23.52 10.44 4.25
N ALA A 387 -22.37 10.40 4.91
CA ALA A 387 -21.85 9.21 5.58
C ALA A 387 -22.72 8.80 6.79
N GLY A 388 -23.43 9.76 7.39
CA GLY A 388 -24.15 9.56 8.64
C GLY A 388 -23.23 9.34 9.84
N SER A 389 -21.97 9.80 9.79
CA SER A 389 -21.01 9.66 10.89
C SER A 389 -21.15 10.81 11.90
N THR A 390 -21.70 10.47 13.07
CA THR A 390 -21.87 11.41 14.19
C THR A 390 -20.54 11.84 14.79
N ASP A 391 -19.54 10.96 14.75
CA ASP A 391 -18.18 11.23 15.25
C ASP A 391 -17.53 12.33 14.41
N LEU A 392 -17.60 12.21 13.07
CA LEU A 392 -17.08 13.23 12.16
C LEU A 392 -17.77 14.56 12.33
N LEU A 393 -19.10 14.54 12.46
CA LEU A 393 -19.89 15.74 12.68
C LEU A 393 -19.50 16.43 13.98
N THR A 394 -19.41 15.69 15.06
CA THR A 394 -19.01 16.24 16.36
C THR A 394 -17.63 16.87 16.29
N LEU A 395 -16.68 16.20 15.62
CA LEU A 395 -15.33 16.70 15.42
C LEU A 395 -15.31 18.02 14.62
N LEU A 396 -16.02 18.06 13.48
CA LEU A 396 -16.09 19.22 12.60
C LEU A 396 -16.84 20.40 13.24
N LEU A 397 -17.96 20.13 13.92
CA LEU A 397 -18.76 21.16 14.61
C LEU A 397 -18.01 21.78 15.80
N ASN A 398 -16.99 21.11 16.33
CA ASN A 398 -16.11 21.67 17.36
C ASN A 398 -14.97 22.51 16.80
N SER A 399 -14.82 22.62 15.47
CA SER A 399 -13.85 23.53 14.85
C SER A 399 -14.31 24.99 14.94
N THR A 400 -13.40 25.90 15.26
CA THR A 400 -13.66 27.35 15.21
C THR A 400 -13.96 27.84 13.80
N ALA A 401 -13.51 27.11 12.76
CA ALA A 401 -13.82 27.44 11.38
C ALA A 401 -15.33 27.35 11.07
N VAL A 402 -16.03 26.41 11.72
CA VAL A 402 -17.49 26.27 11.58
C VAL A 402 -18.21 27.34 12.40
N ALA A 403 -17.68 27.72 13.56
CA ALA A 403 -18.26 28.76 14.40
C ALA A 403 -18.14 30.17 13.79
N ALA A 404 -17.07 30.44 13.03
CA ALA A 404 -16.78 31.75 12.48
C ALA A 404 -17.49 32.06 11.15
N ALA A 405 -18.17 31.07 10.56
CA ALA A 405 -18.72 31.19 9.22
C ALA A 405 -20.24 31.12 9.25
N ASP A 406 -20.85 32.29 9.05
CA ASP A 406 -22.29 32.41 8.84
C ASP A 406 -22.73 31.49 7.70
N ASP A 407 -23.82 30.74 7.93
CA ASP A 407 -24.45 29.82 6.97
C ASP A 407 -23.66 28.54 6.59
N VAL A 408 -22.50 28.23 7.16
CA VAL A 408 -21.79 26.95 6.90
C VAL A 408 -22.63 25.72 7.30
N LEU A 409 -23.48 25.87 8.31
CA LEU A 409 -24.39 24.81 8.77
C LEU A 409 -25.60 24.60 7.84
N VAL A 410 -25.99 25.60 7.05
CA VAL A 410 -27.22 25.57 6.25
C VAL A 410 -27.23 24.41 5.26
N PRO A 411 -26.20 24.22 4.40
CA PRO A 411 -26.19 23.10 3.46
C PRO A 411 -26.18 21.73 4.15
N ALA A 412 -25.50 21.62 5.30
CA ALA A 412 -25.43 20.37 6.05
C ALA A 412 -26.79 20.02 6.69
N LEU A 413 -27.50 21.02 7.23
CA LEU A 413 -28.86 20.86 7.77
C LEU A 413 -29.86 20.49 6.68
N VAL A 414 -29.86 21.20 5.55
CA VAL A 414 -30.70 20.88 4.39
C VAL A 414 -30.44 19.45 3.91
N LEU A 415 -29.17 19.05 3.84
CA LEU A 415 -28.79 17.70 3.45
C LEU A 415 -29.25 16.65 4.47
N ALA A 416 -29.10 16.91 5.77
CA ALA A 416 -29.56 16.00 6.82
C ALA A 416 -31.08 15.82 6.77
N MET A 417 -31.81 16.87 6.44
CA MET A 417 -33.27 16.86 6.30
C MET A 417 -33.74 16.07 5.07
N THR A 418 -32.98 16.09 3.97
CA THR A 418 -33.33 15.42 2.72
C THR A 418 -32.87 13.96 2.66
N VAL A 419 -31.78 13.60 3.33
CA VAL A 419 -31.23 12.23 3.37
C VAL A 419 -32.04 11.29 4.29
N HIS A 420 -33.09 11.79 4.95
CA HIS A 420 -33.88 11.13 6.00
C HIS A 420 -34.65 9.84 5.65
N GLN A 421 -34.35 9.18 4.55
CA GLN A 421 -34.88 7.84 4.28
C GLN A 421 -34.21 6.79 5.21
N TYR A 422 -34.82 6.60 6.39
CA TYR A 422 -34.84 5.36 7.21
C TYR A 422 -33.66 4.98 8.12
N LYS A 423 -32.68 5.84 8.44
CA LYS A 423 -31.62 5.48 9.42
C LYS A 423 -31.67 6.28 10.73
N LEU A 424 -31.55 5.57 11.87
CA LEU A 424 -31.47 6.12 13.22
C LEU A 424 -30.34 7.18 13.35
N SER A 425 -29.23 6.97 12.62
CA SER A 425 -28.09 7.89 12.58
C SER A 425 -28.47 9.28 12.05
N ALA A 426 -29.39 9.38 11.09
CA ALA A 426 -29.80 10.67 10.53
C ALA A 426 -30.46 11.59 11.58
N GLN A 427 -31.21 11.03 12.54
CA GLN A 427 -31.79 11.82 13.63
C GLN A 427 -30.73 12.33 14.60
N GLN A 428 -29.70 11.53 14.88
CA GLN A 428 -28.58 11.94 15.73
C GLN A 428 -27.76 13.04 15.07
N VAL A 429 -27.48 12.89 13.77
CA VAL A 429 -26.83 13.90 12.93
C VAL A 429 -27.62 15.22 12.93
N LEU A 430 -28.93 15.15 12.67
CA LEU A 430 -29.79 16.34 12.66
C LEU A 430 -29.84 17.01 14.05
N SER A 431 -29.92 16.23 15.13
CA SER A 431 -29.91 16.80 16.48
C SER A 431 -28.58 17.51 16.77
N ALA A 432 -27.44 16.88 16.46
CA ALA A 432 -26.13 17.48 16.69
C ALA A 432 -25.95 18.81 15.93
N LEU A 433 -26.44 18.89 14.69
CA LEU A 433 -26.42 20.12 13.89
C LEU A 433 -27.32 21.21 14.49
N LEU A 434 -28.54 20.85 14.95
CA LEU A 434 -29.48 21.79 15.56
C LEU A 434 -29.00 22.27 16.94
N ASP A 435 -28.39 21.39 17.73
CA ASP A 435 -27.82 21.74 19.04
C ASP A 435 -26.66 22.73 18.86
N LYS A 436 -25.78 22.52 17.87
CA LYS A 436 -24.69 23.45 17.55
C LYS A 436 -25.18 24.80 17.03
N ALA A 437 -26.29 24.80 16.30
CA ALA A 437 -27.02 25.98 15.86
C ALA A 437 -27.63 26.82 17.00
N GLY A 438 -27.49 26.39 18.27
CA GLY A 438 -28.07 27.06 19.43
C GLY A 438 -29.53 26.68 19.70
N VAL A 439 -30.04 25.64 19.03
CA VAL A 439 -31.43 25.16 19.18
C VAL A 439 -31.49 24.02 20.20
N SER A 440 -30.92 24.23 21.40
CA SER A 440 -31.07 23.26 22.48
C SER A 440 -32.48 23.34 23.08
N MET A 441 -33.11 22.19 23.37
CA MET A 441 -34.44 22.14 24.00
C MET A 441 -34.43 22.51 25.50
N THR A 442 -33.27 22.77 26.10
CA THR A 442 -33.17 23.13 27.52
C THR A 442 -33.64 24.56 27.75
N LEU A 443 -34.75 24.70 28.48
CA LEU A 443 -35.48 25.93 28.86
C LEU A 443 -34.69 27.02 29.61
N ALA A 444 -33.37 26.94 29.72
CA ALA A 444 -32.56 27.94 30.40
C ALA A 444 -32.10 29.03 29.40
N PRO A 445 -32.34 30.32 29.67
CA PRO A 445 -31.90 31.42 28.82
C PRO A 445 -30.37 31.54 28.91
N VAL A 446 -29.66 31.02 27.92
CA VAL A 446 -28.22 31.27 27.74
C VAL A 446 -28.06 32.62 27.04
N ALA A 447 -27.12 33.44 27.51
CA ALA A 447 -26.80 34.73 26.91
C ALA A 447 -26.44 34.55 25.43
N VAL A 448 -27.18 35.24 24.57
CA VAL A 448 -27.18 35.11 23.11
C VAL A 448 -25.89 35.69 22.54
N GLU A 449 -24.89 34.85 22.27
CA GLU A 449 -23.95 35.13 21.19
C GLU A 449 -24.71 35.09 19.86
N ALA A 450 -24.39 36.01 18.95
CA ALA A 450 -25.16 36.33 17.75
C ALA A 450 -25.62 35.11 16.94
N ALA A 451 -26.83 35.19 16.37
CA ALA A 451 -27.49 34.09 15.68
C ALA A 451 -26.66 33.59 14.47
N PRO A 452 -26.37 32.28 14.36
CA PRO A 452 -25.48 31.72 13.32
C PRO A 452 -26.14 31.58 11.93
N PHE A 453 -27.37 32.07 11.75
CA PHE A 453 -28.11 31.97 10.49
C PHE A 453 -28.51 33.33 9.96
N SER A 454 -28.29 33.53 8.67
CA SER A 454 -29.03 34.56 7.95
C SER A 454 -30.52 34.17 7.83
N ALA A 455 -31.39 35.16 7.60
CA ALA A 455 -32.82 34.90 7.34
C ALA A 455 -33.01 33.97 6.11
N ASP A 456 -32.14 34.11 5.10
CA ASP A 456 -32.13 33.23 3.92
C ASP A 456 -31.70 31.81 4.27
N GLY A 457 -30.66 31.67 5.10
CA GLY A 457 -30.21 30.37 5.62
C GLY A 457 -31.30 29.65 6.42
N CYS A 458 -31.98 30.37 7.32
CA CYS A 458 -33.11 29.84 8.09
C CYS A 458 -34.26 29.40 7.17
N CYS A 459 -34.62 30.23 6.18
CA CYS A 459 -35.64 29.92 5.19
C CYS A 459 -35.33 28.64 4.40
N GLN A 460 -34.07 28.45 3.96
CA GLN A 460 -33.67 27.22 3.25
C GLN A 460 -33.81 25.96 4.11
N VAL A 461 -33.39 26.03 5.37
CA VAL A 461 -33.52 24.90 6.32
C VAL A 461 -34.99 24.56 6.57
N LEU A 462 -35.84 25.58 6.77
CA LEU A 462 -37.28 25.41 6.96
C LEU A 462 -37.97 24.82 5.72
N ALA A 463 -37.60 25.29 4.52
CA ALA A 463 -38.11 24.76 3.26
C ALA A 463 -37.77 23.27 3.10
N ALA A 464 -36.51 22.90 3.36
CA ALA A 464 -36.06 21.52 3.30
C ALA A 464 -36.78 20.61 4.32
N ALA A 465 -37.06 21.11 5.53
CA ALA A 465 -37.83 20.36 6.53
C ALA A 465 -39.27 20.08 6.07
N LEU A 466 -39.92 21.05 5.41
CA LEU A 466 -41.27 20.92 4.86
C LEU A 466 -41.29 19.92 3.69
N GLU A 467 -40.34 20.03 2.76
CA GLU A 467 -40.21 19.12 1.62
C GLU A 467 -39.93 17.68 2.06
N GLY A 468 -39.14 17.50 3.12
CA GLY A 468 -38.89 16.20 3.75
C GLY A 468 -40.02 15.68 4.65
N GLY A 469 -41.10 16.46 4.85
CA GLY A 469 -42.22 16.10 5.73
C GLY A 469 -41.86 15.96 7.21
N ASN A 470 -40.74 16.53 7.66
CA ASN A 470 -40.24 16.38 9.02
C ASN A 470 -40.68 17.55 9.90
N ILE A 471 -41.91 17.49 10.41
CA ILE A 471 -42.52 18.54 11.23
C ILE A 471 -41.68 18.87 12.48
N LYS A 472 -41.06 17.86 13.11
CA LYS A 472 -40.20 18.07 14.30
C LYS A 472 -38.94 18.86 13.93
N ALA A 473 -38.37 18.57 12.76
CA ALA A 473 -37.22 19.29 12.23
C ALA A 473 -37.58 20.72 11.78
N PHE A 474 -38.84 20.98 11.39
CA PHE A 474 -39.34 22.33 11.09
C PHE A 474 -39.52 23.19 12.35
N GLN A 475 -40.13 22.62 13.39
CA GLN A 475 -40.45 23.35 14.64
C GLN A 475 -39.24 23.91 15.37
N ARG A 476 -38.06 23.31 15.19
CA ARG A 476 -36.83 23.70 15.87
C ARG A 476 -36.23 24.99 15.24
N PRO A 477 -35.85 25.03 13.95
CA PRO A 477 -35.38 26.24 13.28
C PRO A 477 -36.39 27.38 13.29
N TRP A 478 -37.70 27.11 13.30
CA TRP A 478 -38.73 28.15 13.33
C TRP A 478 -38.66 29.04 14.59
N LYS A 479 -38.06 28.53 15.68
CA LYS A 479 -37.87 29.26 16.93
C LYS A 479 -36.58 30.08 16.98
N LEU A 480 -35.79 30.10 15.91
CA LEU A 480 -34.57 30.89 15.85
C LEU A 480 -34.90 32.38 15.65
N PRO A 481 -34.14 33.32 16.24
CA PRO A 481 -34.31 34.75 15.98
C PRO A 481 -34.19 35.13 14.48
N ALA A 482 -33.45 34.35 13.70
CA ALA A 482 -33.35 34.54 12.26
C ALA A 482 -34.69 34.32 11.54
N ALA A 483 -35.60 33.50 12.10
CA ALA A 483 -36.94 33.32 11.56
C ALA A 483 -37.79 34.59 11.70
N ASP A 484 -37.66 35.32 12.81
CA ASP A 484 -38.38 36.58 13.06
C ASP A 484 -37.95 37.71 12.10
N THR A 485 -36.75 37.60 11.53
CA THR A 485 -36.21 38.57 10.57
C THR A 485 -36.51 38.22 9.11
N MET A 486 -37.19 37.10 8.83
CA MET A 486 -37.62 36.74 7.48
C MET A 486 -38.62 37.75 6.92
N GLN A 487 -38.42 38.15 5.66
CA GLN A 487 -39.26 39.11 4.96
C GLN A 487 -40.13 38.44 3.89
N GLY A 488 -40.92 39.24 3.18
CA GLY A 488 -41.97 38.76 2.25
C GLY A 488 -41.50 37.72 1.23
N LYS A 489 -40.29 37.83 0.67
CA LYS A 489 -39.77 36.85 -0.29
C LYS A 489 -39.44 35.50 0.35
N GLN A 490 -38.86 35.49 1.55
CA GLN A 490 -38.58 34.24 2.28
C GLN A 490 -39.88 33.57 2.73
N LEU A 491 -40.82 34.33 3.29
CA LEU A 491 -42.13 33.82 3.73
C LEU A 491 -42.95 33.28 2.55
N GLU A 492 -42.93 33.96 1.40
CA GLU A 492 -43.58 33.48 0.18
C GLU A 492 -42.96 32.17 -0.32
N HIS A 493 -41.64 32.02 -0.26
CA HIS A 493 -40.97 30.76 -0.61
C HIS A 493 -41.40 29.61 0.30
N LEU A 494 -41.40 29.82 1.62
CA LEU A 494 -41.86 28.82 2.60
C LEU A 494 -43.32 28.42 2.39
N LEU A 495 -44.19 29.39 2.11
CA LEU A 495 -45.59 29.14 1.78
C LEU A 495 -45.75 28.23 0.55
N ARG A 496 -44.95 28.46 -0.49
CA ARG A 496 -44.95 27.61 -1.68
C ARG A 496 -44.44 26.19 -1.39
N CYS A 497 -43.37 26.04 -0.61
CA CYS A 497 -42.86 24.72 -0.20
C CYS A 497 -43.89 23.98 0.67
N ALA A 498 -44.55 24.66 1.61
CA ALA A 498 -45.62 24.09 2.44
C ALA A 498 -46.83 23.65 1.59
N ALA A 499 -47.26 24.48 0.64
CA ALA A 499 -48.35 24.14 -0.27
C ALA A 499 -48.00 22.94 -1.17
N ALA A 500 -46.75 22.86 -1.65
CA ALA A 500 -46.27 21.72 -2.42
C ALA A 500 -46.22 20.43 -1.58
N ALA A 501 -45.78 20.51 -0.32
CA ALA A 501 -45.77 19.38 0.61
C ALA A 501 -47.17 18.93 1.04
N ALA A 502 -48.17 19.82 1.05
CA ALA A 502 -49.55 19.53 1.40
C ALA A 502 -50.34 18.83 0.29
N LEU A 503 -49.86 18.87 -0.95
CA LEU A 503 -50.49 18.14 -2.06
C LEU A 503 -50.16 16.65 -1.93
N PRO A 504 -51.14 15.77 -1.66
CA PRO A 504 -50.85 14.38 -1.39
C PRO A 504 -50.34 13.68 -2.65
N PRO A 505 -49.15 13.07 -2.63
CA PRO A 505 -48.83 12.03 -3.60
C PRO A 505 -49.59 10.78 -3.16
N CYS A 506 -50.88 10.69 -3.55
CA CYS A 506 -51.73 9.51 -3.40
C CYS A 506 -51.68 8.83 -2.00
N GLY A 507 -52.30 9.42 -0.96
CA GLY A 507 -52.71 8.68 0.25
C GLY A 507 -51.88 8.82 1.53
N GLY A 508 -51.08 9.89 1.71
CA GLY A 508 -50.35 10.24 2.94
C GLY A 508 -50.99 11.36 3.79
N PRO A 509 -50.43 11.69 4.98
CA PRO A 509 -51.12 12.18 6.19
C PRO A 509 -51.84 13.55 6.12
N CYS A 510 -52.75 13.75 7.08
CA CYS A 510 -53.83 14.74 7.10
C CYS A 510 -53.37 16.18 7.39
N ILE A 511 -53.87 17.15 6.60
CA ILE A 511 -53.66 18.62 6.68
C ILE A 511 -53.84 19.25 8.08
N LYS A 512 -54.48 18.54 9.03
CA LYS A 512 -54.81 19.05 10.36
C LYS A 512 -53.59 19.46 11.21
N ASP A 513 -52.43 18.85 11.01
CA ASP A 513 -51.24 19.13 11.84
C ASP A 513 -50.53 20.45 11.48
N LEU A 514 -50.66 20.92 10.23
CA LEU A 514 -50.08 22.21 9.79
C LEU A 514 -50.90 23.41 10.28
N HIS A 515 -52.23 23.26 10.37
CA HIS A 515 -53.13 24.34 10.78
C HIS A 515 -52.91 24.77 12.24
N GLY A 516 -52.53 23.84 13.13
CA GLY A 516 -52.23 24.16 14.53
C GLY A 516 -50.94 24.96 14.73
N LEU A 517 -50.00 24.86 13.79
CA LEU A 517 -48.71 25.56 13.83
C LEU A 517 -48.85 27.04 13.45
N TRP A 518 -49.76 27.37 12.53
CA TRP A 518 -50.01 28.74 12.05
C TRP A 518 -50.86 29.59 12.99
N THR A 519 -51.63 28.97 13.87
CA THR A 519 -52.47 29.68 14.86
C THR A 519 -51.75 30.00 16.18
N ALA A 520 -50.51 29.53 16.35
CA ALA A 520 -49.73 29.67 17.59
C ALA A 520 -48.61 30.73 17.52
N THR A 521 -48.36 31.28 16.33
CA THR A 521 -47.59 32.52 16.08
C THR A 521 -48.54 33.70 16.01
#